data_AF-N1UUS4-F1
#
_entry.id   AF-N1UUS4-F1
#
_cell.length_a   1.000
_cell.length_b   1.000
_cell.length_c   1.000
_cell.angle_alpha   90.00
_cell.angle_beta   90.00
_cell.angle_gamma   90.00
#
_symmetry.space_group_name_H-M   'P 1'
#
loop_
_entity.id
_entity.type
_entity.pdbx_description
1 polymer ?
#
loop_
_entity_poly.entity_id
_entity_poly.type
_entity_poly.pdbx_seq_one_letter_code
_entity_poly.pdbx_strand_id
1 'polypeptide(L)'
;MNVDTTVQEKAITFSTDAKLYHRMRQVLVKEASKENIQLRQSYKRKSKLAFIKQGRYFHAKQSKRANKETKRLKTYLGSVKRDIERKVENPNERLKSLLEISERILTQSKIAKIKSIVFMLRKWNVFLKVNLIRDMSLVVK
;
A
#
# COMPACT_ATOMS: atom_id res chain seq x y z
N MET A 1 34.77 28.29 -8.76
CA MET A 1 33.67 28.44 -7.80
C MET A 1 33.05 27.07 -7.57
N ASN A 2 33.39 26.43 -6.44
CA ASN A 2 32.83 25.12 -6.07
C ASN A 2 31.42 25.35 -5.51
N VAL A 3 30.40 24.83 -6.20
CA VAL A 3 29.01 24.94 -5.73
C VAL A 3 28.79 23.84 -4.70
N ASP A 4 28.77 24.20 -3.42
CA ASP A 4 28.38 23.29 -2.35
C ASP A 4 26.87 23.03 -2.42
N THR A 5 26.48 21.94 -3.08
CA THR A 5 25.11 21.43 -2.99
C THR A 5 24.91 20.71 -1.66
N THR A 6 24.23 21.37 -0.71
CA THR A 6 23.72 20.69 0.48
C THR A 6 22.64 19.68 0.06
N VAL A 7 23.01 18.40 -0.02
CA VAL A 7 22.05 17.31 -0.26
C VAL A 7 21.14 17.22 0.95
N GLN A 8 19.87 17.59 0.79
CA GLN A 8 18.86 17.31 1.80
C GLN A 8 18.63 15.80 1.85
N GLU A 9 18.66 15.20 3.05
CA GLU A 9 18.21 13.83 3.26
C GLU A 9 16.74 13.73 2.86
N LYS A 10 16.50 13.25 1.65
CA LYS A 10 15.16 13.00 1.17
C LYS A 10 14.64 11.82 1.98
N ALA A 11 13.51 11.99 2.67
CA ALA A 11 12.80 10.93 3.38
C ALA A 11 12.23 9.87 2.40
N ILE A 12 13.11 9.22 1.63
CA ILE A 12 12.80 8.13 0.71
C ILE A 12 12.95 6.85 1.50
N THR A 13 11.93 6.47 2.27
CA THR A 13 11.89 5.10 2.78
C THR A 13 11.68 4.16 1.59
N PHE A 14 12.64 3.28 1.31
CA PHE A 14 12.46 2.19 0.35
C PHE A 14 11.20 1.39 0.74
N SER A 15 10.25 1.22 -0.18
CA SER A 15 9.03 0.48 0.13
C SER A 15 9.37 -0.99 0.33
N THR A 16 9.29 -1.48 1.56
CA THR A 16 9.22 -2.93 1.79
C THR A 16 7.93 -3.46 1.18
N ASP A 17 8.01 -4.61 0.50
CA ASP A 17 6.86 -5.29 -0.09
C ASP A 17 5.68 -5.39 0.91
N ALA A 18 5.96 -5.60 2.21
CA ALA A 18 4.97 -5.63 3.29
C ALA A 18 4.17 -4.31 3.46
N LYS A 19 4.85 -3.15 3.46
CA LYS A 19 4.21 -1.83 3.59
C LYS A 19 3.31 -1.55 2.38
N LEU A 20 3.77 -1.92 1.19
CA LEU A 20 3.05 -1.75 -0.07
C LEU A 20 1.75 -2.57 -0.08
N TYR A 21 1.81 -3.86 0.26
CA TYR A 21 0.63 -4.72 0.32
C TYR A 21 -0.38 -4.23 1.37
N HIS A 22 0.09 -3.86 2.56
CA HIS A 22 -0.78 -3.37 3.63
C HIS A 22 -1.49 -2.07 3.23
N ARG A 23 -0.74 -1.09 2.69
CA ARG A 23 -1.29 0.20 2.26
C ARG A 23 -2.26 0.05 1.10
N MET A 24 -1.91 -0.73 0.08
CA MET A 24 -2.81 -0.92 -1.06
C MET A 24 -4.14 -1.55 -0.63
N ARG A 25 -4.10 -2.54 0.26
CA ARG A 25 -5.33 -3.11 0.84
C ARG A 25 -6.13 -2.08 1.65
N GLN A 26 -5.50 -1.14 2.34
CA GLN A 26 -6.22 -0.07 3.04
C GLN A 26 -6.99 0.82 2.07
N VAL A 27 -6.33 1.21 0.98
CA VAL A 27 -6.90 2.10 -0.03
C VAL A 27 -8.05 1.42 -0.74
N LEU A 28 -7.87 0.18 -1.22
CA LEU A 28 -8.95 -0.56 -1.90
C LEU A 28 -10.20 -0.70 -1.03
N VAL A 29 -10.04 -1.00 0.26
CA VAL A 29 -11.20 -1.09 1.17
C VAL A 29 -11.83 0.28 1.43
N LYS A 30 -11.04 1.36 1.47
CA LYS A 30 -11.59 2.72 1.62
C LYS A 30 -12.42 3.11 0.40
N GLU A 31 -11.91 2.84 -0.81
CA GLU A 31 -12.67 3.13 -2.03
C GLU A 31 -13.89 2.22 -2.18
N ALA A 32 -13.75 0.92 -1.90
CA ALA A 32 -14.89 0.00 -1.90
C ALA A 32 -16.01 0.45 -0.93
N SER A 33 -15.63 0.97 0.24
CA SER A 33 -16.60 1.51 1.19
C SER A 33 -17.30 2.77 0.70
N LYS A 34 -16.64 3.61 -0.12
CA LYS A 34 -17.28 4.81 -0.72
C LYS A 34 -18.25 4.44 -1.81
N GLU A 35 -17.95 3.38 -2.56
CA GLU A 35 -18.81 2.84 -3.60
C GLU A 35 -19.88 1.88 -3.05
N ASN A 36 -20.04 1.81 -1.72
CA ASN A 36 -21.01 0.95 -1.02
C ASN A 36 -20.88 -0.56 -1.36
N ILE A 37 -19.69 -0.99 -1.76
CA ILE A 37 -19.40 -2.40 -2.06
C ILE A 37 -19.19 -3.16 -0.75
N GLN A 38 -20.13 -4.06 -0.44
CA GLN A 38 -20.04 -4.93 0.73
C GLN A 38 -19.00 -6.03 0.52
N LEU A 39 -17.80 -5.88 1.09
CA LEU A 39 -16.73 -6.89 1.00
C LEU A 39 -16.99 -8.08 1.91
N ARG A 40 -16.72 -9.31 1.44
CA ARG A 40 -16.86 -10.53 2.26
C ARG A 40 -15.97 -10.46 3.49
N GLN A 41 -14.73 -10.00 3.30
CA GLN A 41 -13.78 -9.75 4.38
C GLN A 41 -12.90 -8.57 4.04
N SER A 42 -12.79 -7.63 4.97
CA SER A 42 -11.86 -6.53 4.80
C SER A 42 -10.43 -6.93 5.20
N TYR A 43 -10.19 -7.86 6.12
CA TYR A 43 -8.86 -8.14 6.71
C TYR A 43 -8.19 -6.99 7.48
N LYS A 44 -8.93 -5.96 7.94
CA LYS A 44 -8.36 -4.79 8.64
C LYS A 44 -7.48 -5.19 9.83
N ARG A 45 -8.01 -6.05 10.72
CA ARG A 45 -7.31 -6.54 11.93
C ARG A 45 -6.15 -7.48 11.60
N LYS A 46 -6.41 -8.50 10.77
CA LYS A 46 -5.41 -9.52 10.39
C LYS A 46 -4.20 -8.90 9.67
N SER A 47 -4.44 -7.96 8.76
CA SER A 47 -3.39 -7.26 8.02
C SER A 47 -2.54 -6.36 8.93
N LYS A 48 -3.16 -5.61 9.86
CA LYS A 48 -2.42 -4.81 10.85
C LYS A 48 -1.51 -5.68 11.72
N LEU A 49 -2.03 -6.81 12.22
CA LEU A 49 -1.26 -7.74 13.05
C LEU A 49 -0.09 -8.36 12.28
N ALA A 50 -0.32 -8.81 11.04
CA ALA A 50 0.72 -9.36 10.19
C ALA A 50 1.81 -8.32 9.89
N PHE A 51 1.44 -7.07 9.63
CA PHE A 51 2.38 -5.97 9.41
C PHE A 51 3.27 -5.70 10.63
N ILE A 52 2.70 -5.63 11.84
CA ILE A 52 3.46 -5.45 13.08
C ILE A 52 4.40 -6.64 13.32
N LYS A 53 3.92 -7.88 13.15
CA LYS A 53 4.74 -9.09 13.29
C LYS A 53 5.89 -9.11 12.28
N GLN A 54 5.62 -8.74 11.04
CA GLN A 54 6.64 -8.65 10.00
C GLN A 54 7.76 -7.70 10.40
N GLY A 55 7.43 -6.49 10.90
CA GLY A 55 8.41 -5.54 11.40
C GLY A 55 9.22 -6.08 12.58
N ARG A 56 8.56 -6.69 13.58
CA ARG A 56 9.25 -7.30 14.73
C ARG A 56 10.22 -8.40 14.31
N TYR A 57 9.80 -9.30 13.44
CA TYR A 57 10.67 -10.38 12.93
C TYR A 57 11.81 -9.82 12.07
N PHE A 58 11.57 -8.75 11.31
CA PHE A 58 12.61 -8.08 10.54
C PHE A 58 13.69 -7.50 11.47
N HIS A 59 13.30 -6.76 12.51
CA HIS A 59 14.22 -6.22 13.50
C HIS A 59 14.99 -7.31 14.25
N ALA A 60 14.32 -8.41 14.60
CA ALA A 60 14.95 -9.58 15.24
C ALA A 60 15.79 -10.43 14.27
N LYS A 61 16.01 -10.00 13.02
CA LYS A 61 16.73 -10.73 11.95
C LYS A 61 16.13 -12.12 11.62
N GLN A 62 14.86 -12.36 11.97
CA GLN A 62 14.12 -13.60 11.69
C GLN A 62 13.49 -13.58 10.29
N SER A 63 14.34 -13.59 9.26
CA SER A 63 13.95 -13.41 7.85
C SER A 63 12.85 -14.38 7.38
N LYS A 64 12.94 -15.67 7.73
CA LYS A 64 11.93 -16.70 7.37
C LYS A 64 10.54 -16.32 7.90
N ARG A 65 10.46 -15.85 9.15
CA ARG A 65 9.18 -15.44 9.78
C ARG A 65 8.67 -14.12 9.21
N ALA A 66 9.55 -13.13 9.01
CA ALA A 66 9.19 -11.88 8.36
C ALA A 66 8.60 -12.12 6.95
N ASN A 67 9.25 -12.97 6.15
CA ASN A 67 8.78 -13.33 4.81
C ASN A 67 7.43 -14.05 4.83
N LYS A 68 7.16 -14.90 5.84
CA LYS A 68 5.86 -15.55 6.02
C LYS A 68 4.75 -14.52 6.26
N GLU A 69 5.00 -13.50 7.07
CA GLU A 69 4.03 -12.42 7.28
C GLU A 69 3.86 -11.54 6.04
N THR A 70 4.93 -11.25 5.29
CA THR A 70 4.84 -10.56 3.99
C THR A 70 3.97 -11.33 2.99
N LYS A 71 4.12 -12.66 2.91
CA LYS A 71 3.27 -13.52 2.08
C LYS A 71 1.79 -13.42 2.50
N ARG A 72 1.49 -13.43 3.80
CA ARG A 72 0.11 -13.23 4.30
C ARG A 72 -0.46 -11.88 3.87
N LEU A 73 0.33 -10.81 3.95
CA LEU A 73 -0.09 -9.48 3.48
C LEU A 73 -0.41 -9.49 1.98
N LYS A 74 0.42 -10.15 1.16
CA LYS A 74 0.16 -10.36 -0.27
C LYS A 74 -1.17 -11.09 -0.50
N THR A 75 -1.42 -12.17 0.25
CA THR A 75 -2.67 -12.94 0.16
C THR A 75 -3.89 -12.11 0.54
N TYR A 76 -3.81 -11.28 1.60
CA TYR A 76 -4.92 -10.42 1.99
C TYR A 76 -5.24 -9.37 0.93
N LEU A 77 -4.22 -8.73 0.35
CA LEU A 77 -4.42 -7.81 -0.77
C LEU A 77 -5.10 -8.51 -1.95
N GLY A 78 -4.55 -9.65 -2.39
CA GLY A 78 -5.11 -10.39 -3.52
C GLY A 78 -6.52 -10.92 -3.28
N SER A 79 -6.88 -11.22 -2.02
CA SER A 79 -8.23 -11.65 -1.66
C SER A 79 -9.22 -10.48 -1.74
N VAL A 80 -8.84 -9.28 -1.27
CA VAL A 80 -9.68 -8.08 -1.38
C VAL A 80 -9.86 -7.67 -2.83
N LYS A 81 -8.78 -7.64 -3.62
CA LYS A 81 -8.81 -7.32 -5.06
C LYS A 81 -9.82 -8.22 -5.79
N ARG A 82 -9.67 -9.54 -5.66
CA ARG A 82 -10.57 -10.52 -6.30
C ARG A 82 -12.01 -10.43 -5.81
N ASP A 83 -12.25 -10.00 -4.57
CA ASP A 83 -13.62 -9.81 -4.08
C ASP A 83 -14.28 -8.58 -4.70
N ILE A 84 -13.52 -7.50 -4.90
CA ILE A 84 -13.99 -6.31 -5.60
C ILE A 84 -14.25 -6.63 -7.08
N GLU A 85 -13.30 -7.27 -7.76
CA GLU A 85 -13.42 -7.62 -9.19
C GLU A 85 -14.62 -8.53 -9.48
N ARG A 86 -15.02 -9.39 -8.52
CA ARG A 86 -16.20 -10.25 -8.66
C ARG A 86 -17.53 -9.54 -8.41
N LYS A 87 -17.51 -8.37 -7.76
CA LYS A 87 -18.73 -7.63 -7.38
C LYS A 87 -19.00 -6.42 -8.26
N VAL A 88 -18.01 -5.99 -9.03
CA VAL A 88 -18.07 -4.76 -9.80
C VAL A 88 -17.75 -5.08 -11.25
N GLU A 89 -18.78 -5.04 -12.10
CA GLU A 89 -18.62 -5.21 -13.55
C GLU A 89 -18.10 -3.92 -14.20
N ASN A 90 -18.58 -2.76 -13.77
CA ASN A 90 -18.14 -1.45 -14.29
C ASN A 90 -17.64 -0.52 -13.15
N PRO A 91 -16.35 -0.62 -12.79
CA PRO A 91 -15.78 0.18 -11.71
C PRO A 91 -15.61 1.65 -12.10
N ASN A 92 -15.73 2.54 -11.12
CA ASN A 92 -15.34 3.94 -11.27
C ASN A 92 -13.88 4.03 -11.76
N GLU A 93 -13.53 5.06 -12.53
CA GLU A 93 -12.19 5.29 -13.07
C GLU A 93 -11.12 5.23 -11.99
N ARG A 94 -11.42 5.80 -10.81
CA ARG A 94 -10.53 5.75 -9.65
C ARG A 94 -10.32 4.33 -9.16
N LEU A 95 -11.38 3.55 -8.99
CA LEU A 95 -11.27 2.16 -8.54
C LEU A 95 -10.55 1.30 -9.57
N LYS A 96 -10.83 1.50 -10.87
CA LYS A 96 -10.14 0.84 -11.98
C LYS A 96 -8.64 1.08 -11.94
N SER A 97 -8.20 2.33 -11.77
CA SER A 97 -6.77 2.65 -11.66
C SER A 97 -6.11 1.98 -10.44
N LEU A 98 -6.82 1.88 -9.31
CA LEU A 98 -6.30 1.21 -8.12
C LEU A 98 -6.22 -0.30 -8.28
N LEU A 99 -7.19 -0.91 -8.97
CA LEU A 99 -7.17 -2.34 -9.29
C LEU A 99 -5.97 -2.66 -10.20
N GLU A 100 -5.71 -1.84 -11.23
CA GLU A 100 -4.55 -1.99 -12.10
C GLU A 100 -3.22 -1.85 -11.34
N ILE A 101 -3.11 -0.84 -10.48
CA ILE A 101 -1.93 -0.67 -9.62
C ILE A 101 -1.77 -1.87 -8.68
N SER A 102 -2.86 -2.35 -8.09
CA SER A 102 -2.83 -3.51 -7.20
C SER A 102 -2.40 -4.79 -7.92
N GLU A 103 -2.82 -4.98 -9.18
CA GLU A 103 -2.40 -6.09 -10.01
C GLU A 103 -0.90 -6.02 -10.29
N ARG A 104 -0.39 -4.85 -10.69
CA ARG A 104 1.05 -4.62 -10.88
C ARG A 104 1.85 -4.94 -9.62
N ILE A 105 1.36 -4.55 -8.44
CA ILE A 105 2.00 -4.84 -7.14
C ILE A 105 2.04 -6.34 -6.85
N LEU A 106 1.00 -7.10 -7.24
CA LEU A 106 0.90 -8.53 -7.00
C LEU A 106 1.73 -9.35 -7.98
N THR A 107 1.81 -8.92 -9.24
CA THR A 107 2.51 -9.59 -10.35
C THR A 107 3.99 -9.24 -10.43
N GLN A 108 4.42 -8.10 -9.88
CA GLN A 108 5.82 -7.67 -9.90
C GLN A 108 6.74 -8.74 -9.31
N SER A 109 7.57 -9.34 -10.16
CA SER A 109 8.67 -10.22 -9.75
C SER A 109 9.84 -9.38 -9.22
N LYS A 110 10.71 -9.99 -8.41
CA LYS A 110 11.83 -9.31 -7.73
C LYS A 110 12.78 -8.53 -8.67
N ILE A 111 12.77 -8.80 -9.97
CA ILE A 111 13.71 -8.27 -10.97
C ILE A 111 13.33 -6.85 -11.45
N ALA A 112 12.04 -6.51 -11.52
CA ALA A 112 11.57 -5.20 -11.98
C ALA A 112 11.53 -4.12 -10.86
N LYS A 113 12.15 -4.38 -9.70
CA LYS A 113 11.88 -3.71 -8.41
C LYS A 113 12.26 -2.22 -8.33
N ILE A 114 13.18 -1.73 -9.15
CA ILE A 114 13.79 -0.42 -8.89
C ILE A 114 13.06 0.73 -9.60
N LYS A 115 12.54 0.52 -10.82
CA LYS A 115 12.10 1.63 -11.68
C LYS A 115 10.65 2.06 -11.50
N SER A 116 9.70 1.13 -11.31
CA SER A 116 8.26 1.48 -11.28
C SER A 116 7.74 2.00 -9.93
N ILE A 117 8.32 1.52 -8.83
CA ILE A 117 7.91 1.87 -7.46
C ILE A 117 8.23 3.33 -7.14
N VAL A 118 9.40 3.82 -7.57
CA VAL A 118 9.82 5.23 -7.43
C VAL A 118 8.85 6.16 -8.15
N PHE A 119 8.40 5.77 -9.35
CA PHE A 119 7.44 6.53 -10.14
C PHE A 119 6.05 6.57 -9.50
N MET A 120 5.58 5.44 -8.97
CA MET A 120 4.26 5.34 -8.34
C MET A 120 4.19 6.13 -7.03
N LEU A 121 5.23 6.06 -6.19
CA LEU A 121 5.30 6.81 -4.93
C LEU A 121 5.39 8.32 -5.16
N ARG A 122 6.04 8.78 -6.24
CA ARG A 122 6.12 10.20 -6.61
C ARG A 122 4.74 10.78 -6.97
N LYS A 123 3.91 10.02 -7.71
CA LYS A 123 2.52 10.41 -8.02
C LYS A 123 1.60 10.35 -6.80
N TRP A 124 1.80 9.37 -5.92
CA TRP A 124 1.02 9.20 -4.68
C TRP A 124 1.33 10.23 -3.59
N ASN A 125 2.58 10.66 -3.44
CA ASN A 125 2.97 11.61 -2.39
C ASN A 125 2.42 13.02 -2.68
N VAL A 126 2.36 13.41 -3.95
CA VAL A 126 1.66 14.63 -4.40
C VAL A 126 0.15 14.55 -4.08
N PHE A 127 -0.47 13.38 -4.27
CA PHE A 127 -1.89 13.17 -4.01
C PHE A 127 -2.25 13.10 -2.51
N LEU A 128 -1.35 12.58 -1.67
CA LEU A 128 -1.54 12.46 -0.22
C LEU A 128 -1.27 13.77 0.53
N LYS A 129 -0.32 14.61 0.08
CA LYS A 129 -0.01 15.89 0.74
C LYS A 129 -1.20 16.85 0.74
N VAL A 130 -2.05 16.79 -0.30
CA VAL A 130 -3.26 17.62 -0.44
C VAL A 130 -4.41 17.17 0.48
N ASN A 131 -4.51 15.87 0.78
CA ASN A 131 -5.66 15.30 1.49
C ASN A 131 -5.41 14.94 2.97
N LEU A 132 -4.16 14.98 3.45
CA LEU A 132 -3.86 14.68 4.86
C LEU A 132 -3.86 15.92 5.77
N ILE A 133 -3.71 17.12 5.19
CA ILE A 133 -3.70 18.40 5.94
C ILE A 133 -5.13 18.83 6.32
N ARG A 134 -6.17 18.36 5.62
CA ARG A 134 -7.58 18.65 5.93
C ARG A 134 -8.19 17.76 7.02
N ASP A 135 -7.68 16.55 7.22
CA ASP A 135 -8.28 15.57 8.16
C ASP A 135 -7.69 15.65 9.59
N MET A 136 -6.62 16.43 9.81
CA MET A 136 -6.01 16.59 11.15
C MET A 136 -6.62 17.74 11.97
N SER A 137 -7.39 18.65 11.36
CA SER A 137 -8.06 19.77 12.04
C SER A 137 -9.49 19.43 12.53
N LEU A 138 -10.00 18.23 12.23
CA LEU A 138 -11.37 17.81 12.60
C LEU A 138 -11.43 16.75 13.71
N VAL A 139 -10.28 16.37 14.29
CA VAL A 139 -10.19 15.36 15.38
C VAL A 139 -9.78 16.00 16.72
N VAL A 140 -9.74 17.34 16.81
CA VAL A 140 -9.44 18.10 18.05
C VAL A 140 -10.57 19.08 18.39
N LYS A 141 -11.81 18.60 18.42
CA LYS A 141 -12.91 19.27 19.15
C LYS A 141 -13.63 18.23 19.98
#